data_AF-A0A250AYP4-F1
#
_entry.id   AF-A0A250AYP4-F1
#
_cell.length_a   1.000
_cell.length_b   1.000
_cell.length_c   1.000
_cell.angle_alpha   90.00
_cell.angle_beta   90.00
_cell.angle_gamma   90.00
#
_symmetry.space_group_name_H-M   'P 1'
#
loop_
_entity.id
_entity.type
_entity.pdbx_description
1 polymer ?
#
loop_
_entity_poly.entity_id
_entity_poly.type
_entity_poly.pdbx_seq_one_letter_code
_entity_poly.pdbx_strand_id
1 'polypeptide(L)'
;MLIKMLPYEKKALLVELDRLLALSDNPLLWDGKTKDELTSDSDLNNLTIQKDSLETELLEEMEQYSPGLSDKGVFGGVFSRSAEDNLIEKLKVYPLSRIDAPGSRIQAATAVLKILLEDKKTENLATPKIIIFQLFLVALRDGQISSIEWMLLKDIQLYFKVPDFIFKDLLDRAEELNSEVSKTLSLIIE
;
A
#
# COMPACT_ATOMS: atom_id res chain seq x y z
N MET A 1 -5.82 -13.14 -9.08
CA MET A 1 -5.66 -12.48 -7.77
C MET A 1 -6.60 -13.10 -6.73
N LEU A 2 -6.14 -13.29 -5.49
CA LEU A 2 -6.93 -13.92 -4.42
C LEU A 2 -8.05 -13.00 -3.89
N ILE A 3 -8.01 -11.70 -4.22
CA ILE A 3 -9.06 -10.71 -3.92
C ILE A 3 -10.48 -11.20 -4.26
N LYS A 4 -10.65 -12.05 -5.28
CA LYS A 4 -11.94 -12.64 -5.67
C LYS A 4 -12.58 -13.49 -4.56
N MET A 5 -11.77 -14.04 -3.65
CA MET A 5 -12.21 -14.88 -2.54
C MET A 5 -12.68 -14.06 -1.33
N LEU A 6 -12.48 -12.74 -1.35
CA LEU A 6 -12.87 -11.86 -0.25
C LEU A 6 -14.32 -11.39 -0.41
N PRO A 7 -15.05 -11.20 0.71
CA PRO A 7 -16.30 -10.43 0.70
C PRO A 7 -16.05 -9.01 0.19
N TYR A 8 -17.07 -8.39 -0.42
CA TYR A 8 -16.97 -7.06 -1.04
C TYR A 8 -16.29 -6.02 -0.11
N GLU A 9 -16.71 -5.96 1.15
CA GLU A 9 -16.13 -5.05 2.15
C GLU A 9 -14.62 -5.23 2.36
N LYS A 10 -14.14 -6.47 2.25
CA LYS A 10 -12.72 -6.81 2.47
C LYS A 10 -11.89 -6.58 1.21
N LYS A 11 -12.51 -6.60 0.02
CA LYS A 11 -11.85 -6.19 -1.22
C LYS A 11 -11.50 -4.71 -1.18
N ALA A 12 -12.43 -3.88 -0.73
CA ALA A 12 -12.19 -2.44 -0.61
C ALA A 12 -11.08 -2.11 0.39
N LEU A 13 -11.09 -2.77 1.56
CA LEU A 13 -10.00 -2.65 2.52
C LEU A 13 -8.65 -3.07 1.90
N LEU A 14 -8.62 -4.19 1.19
CA LEU A 14 -7.39 -4.68 0.56
C LEU A 14 -6.84 -3.65 -0.44
N VAL A 15 -7.66 -3.12 -1.35
CA VAL A 15 -7.23 -2.09 -2.33
C VAL A 15 -6.63 -0.86 -1.64
N GLU A 16 -7.24 -0.37 -0.56
CA GLU A 16 -6.70 0.76 0.19
C GLU A 16 -5.40 0.44 0.93
N LEU A 17 -5.24 -0.80 1.41
CA LEU A 17 -3.99 -1.27 2.02
C LEU A 17 -2.88 -1.40 0.96
N ASP A 18 -3.18 -1.96 -0.20
CA ASP A 18 -2.22 -2.08 -1.32
C ASP A 18 -1.80 -0.68 -1.81
N ARG A 19 -2.76 0.24 -1.95
CA ARG A 19 -2.48 1.64 -2.31
C ARG A 19 -1.59 2.32 -1.28
N LEU A 20 -1.84 2.12 0.01
CA LEU A 20 -0.98 2.66 1.05
C LEU A 20 0.43 2.10 0.94
N LEU A 21 0.56 0.78 0.73
CA LEU A 21 1.83 0.08 0.67
C LEU A 21 2.68 0.57 -0.50
N ALA A 22 2.14 0.53 -1.71
CA ALA A 22 2.77 1.00 -2.95
C ALA A 22 3.19 2.48 -2.88
N LEU A 23 2.43 3.34 -2.20
CA LEU A 23 2.77 4.78 -2.14
C LEU A 23 3.71 5.14 -0.98
N SER A 24 3.97 4.22 -0.04
CA SER A 24 4.59 4.53 1.25
C SER A 24 6.09 4.86 1.17
N ASP A 25 6.78 4.35 0.16
CA ASP A 25 8.21 4.57 -0.11
C ASP A 25 8.46 5.38 -1.40
N ASN A 26 7.41 5.58 -2.19
CA ASN A 26 7.50 6.32 -3.43
C ASN A 26 7.93 7.80 -3.26
N PRO A 27 8.72 8.34 -4.22
CA PRO A 27 9.24 9.71 -4.15
C PRO A 27 8.15 10.77 -4.03
N LEU A 28 8.46 11.86 -3.33
CA LEU A 28 7.60 13.02 -3.19
C LEU A 28 7.89 14.07 -4.25
N LEU A 29 6.81 14.65 -4.78
CA LEU A 29 6.86 15.72 -5.75
C LEU A 29 6.08 16.93 -5.20
N TRP A 30 6.65 18.11 -5.35
CA TRP A 30 5.96 19.38 -5.08
C TRP A 30 5.79 20.11 -6.39
N ASP A 31 4.54 20.32 -6.79
CA ASP A 31 4.21 20.91 -8.08
C ASP A 31 4.88 20.16 -9.26
N GLY A 32 4.94 18.82 -9.15
CA GLY A 32 5.58 17.94 -10.12
C GLY A 32 7.11 17.92 -10.07
N LYS A 33 7.74 18.65 -9.13
CA LYS A 33 9.20 18.77 -9.01
C LYS A 33 9.72 18.00 -7.81
N THR A 34 10.94 17.49 -7.91
CA THR A 34 11.65 16.89 -6.78
C THR A 34 12.10 17.95 -5.79
N LYS A 35 12.50 17.53 -4.59
CA LYS A 35 12.99 18.41 -3.53
C LYS A 35 14.18 19.27 -3.94
N ASP A 36 15.07 18.75 -4.77
CA ASP A 36 16.28 19.44 -5.22
C ASP A 36 16.00 20.47 -6.33
N GLU A 37 14.83 20.37 -6.97
CA GLU A 37 14.35 21.28 -8.02
C GLU A 37 13.45 22.40 -7.49
N LEU A 38 13.29 22.49 -6.15
CA LEU A 38 12.48 23.52 -5.53
C LEU A 38 13.13 24.88 -5.63
N THR A 39 12.33 25.85 -6.04
CA THR A 39 12.70 27.26 -6.15
C THR A 39 11.78 28.07 -5.25
N SER A 40 12.07 29.36 -5.08
CA SER A 40 11.20 30.27 -4.32
C SER A 40 9.78 30.39 -4.90
N ASP A 41 9.59 30.04 -6.17
CA ASP A 41 8.30 30.11 -6.86
C ASP A 41 7.50 28.79 -6.80
N SER A 42 8.05 27.72 -6.22
CA SER A 42 7.37 26.43 -6.14
C SER A 42 6.26 26.42 -5.09
N ASP A 43 5.08 25.88 -5.41
CA ASP A 43 4.00 25.69 -4.44
C ASP A 43 4.25 24.46 -3.54
N LEU A 44 4.67 24.75 -2.30
CA LEU A 44 4.95 23.71 -1.30
C LEU A 44 3.69 23.01 -0.76
N ASN A 45 2.50 23.53 -1.03
CA ASN A 45 1.24 22.89 -0.64
C ASN A 45 0.79 21.82 -1.65
N ASN A 46 1.25 21.92 -2.90
CA ASN A 46 0.92 20.99 -3.99
C ASN A 46 1.80 19.73 -3.92
N LEU A 47 1.73 19.02 -2.79
CA LEU A 47 2.43 17.76 -2.56
C LEU A 47 1.69 16.60 -3.23
N THR A 48 2.40 15.84 -4.07
CA THR A 48 1.95 14.59 -4.68
C THR A 48 2.98 13.48 -4.46
N ILE A 49 2.57 12.23 -4.67
CA ILE A 49 3.44 11.05 -4.60
C ILE A 49 3.63 10.54 -6.02
N GLN A 50 4.87 10.33 -6.44
CA GLN A 50 5.17 9.70 -7.72
C GLN A 50 4.64 8.28 -7.72
N LYS A 51 3.90 7.87 -8.74
CA LYS A 51 3.33 6.52 -8.82
C LYS A 51 4.20 5.64 -9.71
N ASP A 52 4.54 4.44 -9.24
CA ASP A 52 5.18 3.44 -10.09
C ASP A 52 4.19 2.88 -11.12
N SER A 53 4.64 2.68 -12.35
CA SER A 53 3.78 2.20 -13.44
C SER A 53 3.26 0.78 -13.23
N LEU A 54 4.08 -0.13 -12.72
CA LEU A 54 3.73 -1.53 -12.51
C LEU A 54 2.77 -1.68 -11.32
N GLU A 55 3.00 -0.90 -10.26
CA GLU A 55 2.10 -0.86 -9.11
C GLU A 55 0.77 -0.20 -9.46
N THR A 56 0.79 0.88 -10.25
CA THR A 56 -0.44 1.57 -10.70
C THR A 56 -1.31 0.63 -11.53
N GLU A 57 -0.73 -0.06 -12.51
CA GLU A 57 -1.46 -1.05 -13.32
C GLU A 57 -2.08 -2.15 -12.45
N LEU A 58 -1.33 -2.64 -11.45
CA LEU A 58 -1.82 -3.66 -10.53
C LEU A 58 -2.98 -3.13 -9.68
N LEU A 59 -2.88 -1.92 -9.14
CA LEU A 59 -3.95 -1.28 -8.37
C LEU A 59 -5.21 -1.08 -9.22
N GLU A 60 -5.06 -0.63 -10.47
CA GLU A 60 -6.17 -0.50 -11.41
C GLU A 60 -6.84 -1.86 -11.71
N GLU A 61 -6.07 -2.94 -11.86
CA GLU A 61 -6.63 -4.29 -11.98
C GLU A 61 -7.41 -4.69 -10.71
N MET A 62 -6.86 -4.38 -9.53
CA MET A 62 -7.49 -4.72 -8.24
C MET A 62 -8.81 -3.98 -8.02
N GLU A 63 -8.89 -2.71 -8.42
CA GLU A 63 -10.08 -1.87 -8.33
C GLU A 63 -11.26 -2.43 -9.13
N GLN A 64 -10.99 -3.12 -10.25
CA GLN A 64 -12.04 -3.78 -11.04
C GLN A 64 -12.79 -4.86 -10.24
N TYR A 65 -12.15 -5.45 -9.21
CA TYR A 65 -12.78 -6.45 -8.36
C TYR A 65 -13.59 -5.85 -7.20
N SER A 66 -13.52 -4.54 -6.99
CA SER A 66 -14.25 -3.78 -5.98
C SER A 66 -15.01 -2.58 -6.60
N PRO A 67 -15.96 -2.84 -7.53
CA PRO A 67 -16.69 -1.79 -8.23
C PRO A 67 -17.55 -1.00 -7.24
N GLY A 68 -17.17 0.28 -7.01
CA GLY A 68 -17.79 1.18 -6.03
C GLY A 68 -16.80 1.97 -5.17
N LEU A 69 -15.49 1.69 -5.26
CA LEU A 69 -14.42 2.59 -4.77
C LEU A 69 -14.21 3.80 -5.67
N SER A 70 -14.56 3.69 -6.95
CA SER A 70 -14.31 4.68 -8.01
C SER A 70 -15.14 5.95 -7.88
N ASP A 71 -16.02 6.05 -6.88
CA ASP A 71 -16.76 7.27 -6.60
C ASP A 71 -16.65 7.59 -5.12
N LYS A 72 -16.31 8.85 -4.85
CA LYS A 72 -16.01 9.36 -3.51
C LYS A 72 -17.10 8.93 -2.51
N GLY A 73 -16.73 8.07 -1.55
CA GLY A 73 -17.38 8.03 -0.24
C GLY A 73 -18.53 7.04 -0.02
N VAL A 74 -18.39 5.77 -0.40
CA VAL A 74 -19.32 4.72 0.06
C VAL A 74 -18.59 3.59 0.79
N PHE A 75 -17.87 3.95 1.86
CA PHE A 75 -17.60 3.02 2.95
C PHE A 75 -18.09 3.65 4.25
N GLY A 76 -19.07 3.02 4.89
CA GLY A 76 -19.80 3.57 6.02
C GLY A 76 -18.90 4.05 7.16
N GLY A 77 -19.00 5.33 7.49
CA GLY A 77 -18.42 5.95 8.68
C GLY A 77 -17.02 6.55 8.49
N VAL A 78 -16.96 7.89 8.52
CA VAL A 78 -15.79 8.73 8.85
C VAL A 78 -14.67 8.93 7.82
N PHE A 79 -14.46 8.08 6.81
CA PHE A 79 -13.35 8.26 5.86
C PHE A 79 -13.81 8.55 4.42
N SER A 80 -13.93 9.83 4.06
CA SER A 80 -14.24 10.26 2.67
C SER A 80 -13.00 10.49 1.79
N ARG A 81 -11.79 10.13 2.26
CA ARG A 81 -10.50 10.39 1.59
C ARG A 81 -9.76 9.07 1.40
N SER A 82 -9.13 8.89 0.24
CA SER A 82 -8.35 7.69 -0.11
C SER A 82 -7.13 7.53 0.81
N ALA A 83 -6.51 6.35 0.84
CA ALA A 83 -5.25 6.12 1.54
C ALA A 83 -4.15 7.09 1.07
N GLU A 84 -4.11 7.40 -0.22
CA GLU A 84 -3.21 8.39 -0.83
C GLU A 84 -3.43 9.79 -0.25
N ASP A 85 -4.67 10.27 -0.24
CA ASP A 85 -5.01 11.58 0.32
C ASP A 85 -4.64 11.66 1.81
N ASN A 86 -4.95 10.61 2.58
CA ASN A 86 -4.61 10.57 3.99
C ASN A 86 -3.10 10.54 4.20
N LEU A 87 -2.34 9.82 3.37
CA LEU A 87 -0.89 9.76 3.44
C LEU A 87 -0.26 11.13 3.15
N ILE A 88 -0.70 11.81 2.10
CA ILE A 88 -0.26 13.18 1.77
C ILE A 88 -0.51 14.12 2.95
N GLU A 89 -1.71 14.07 3.54
CA GLU A 89 -2.06 14.94 4.66
C GLU A 89 -1.24 14.63 5.92
N LYS A 90 -0.91 13.37 6.19
CA LYS A 90 0.01 13.00 7.28
C LYS A 90 1.44 13.45 7.00
N LEU A 91 1.90 13.36 5.76
CA LEU A 91 3.24 13.76 5.36
C LEU A 91 3.46 15.28 5.47
N LYS A 92 2.45 16.10 5.12
CA LYS A 92 2.50 17.58 5.25
C LYS A 92 2.78 18.09 6.67
N VAL A 93 2.58 17.27 7.70
CA VAL A 93 2.89 17.63 9.10
C VAL A 93 4.40 17.69 9.35
N TYR A 94 5.20 16.98 8.56
CA TYR A 94 6.65 16.93 8.74
C TYR A 94 7.34 18.09 8.02
N PRO A 95 8.40 18.68 8.62
CA PRO A 95 9.23 19.66 7.92
C PRO A 95 9.83 19.08 6.64
N LEU A 96 9.97 19.91 5.60
CA LEU A 96 10.58 19.50 4.31
C LEU A 96 11.96 18.84 4.49
N SER A 97 12.75 19.26 5.48
CA SER A 97 14.06 18.65 5.75
C SER A 97 14.00 17.21 6.26
N ARG A 98 12.84 16.75 6.76
CA ARG A 98 12.66 15.42 7.38
C ARG A 98 11.58 14.56 6.73
N ILE A 99 10.74 15.13 5.86
CA ILE A 99 9.59 14.42 5.28
C ILE A 99 9.98 13.13 4.53
N ASP A 100 11.16 13.10 3.89
CA ASP A 100 11.70 11.93 3.19
C ASP A 100 12.45 10.96 4.10
N ALA A 101 12.69 11.32 5.37
CA ALA A 101 13.40 10.45 6.28
C ALA A 101 12.56 9.18 6.53
N PRO A 102 13.16 7.97 6.50
CA PRO A 102 12.41 6.72 6.66
C PRO A 102 11.52 6.70 7.89
N GLY A 103 12.00 7.24 9.02
CA GLY A 103 11.20 7.33 10.25
C GLY A 103 9.94 8.21 10.12
N SER A 104 10.00 9.31 9.36
CA SER A 104 8.84 10.17 9.09
C SER A 104 7.85 9.49 8.15
N ARG A 105 8.35 8.84 7.09
CA ARG A 105 7.54 8.05 6.15
C ARG A 105 6.78 6.94 6.85
N ILE A 106 7.48 6.14 7.66
CA ILE A 106 6.91 5.07 8.49
C ILE A 106 5.82 5.62 9.40
N GLN A 107 6.08 6.69 10.14
CA GLN A 107 5.09 7.24 11.07
C GLN A 107 3.83 7.75 10.34
N ALA A 108 4.00 8.42 9.20
CA ALA A 108 2.88 8.88 8.39
C ALA A 108 2.06 7.68 7.87
N ALA A 109 2.72 6.69 7.28
CA ALA A 109 2.06 5.51 6.73
C ALA A 109 1.37 4.67 7.83
N THR A 110 2.02 4.43 8.98
CA THR A 110 1.40 3.75 10.13
C THR A 110 0.19 4.52 10.67
N ALA A 111 0.18 5.85 10.62
CA ALA A 111 -0.98 6.64 11.05
C ALA A 111 -2.17 6.44 10.10
N VAL A 112 -1.94 6.36 8.78
CA VAL A 112 -2.97 6.01 7.80
C VAL A 112 -3.41 4.56 7.95
N LEU A 113 -2.48 3.64 8.19
CA LEU A 113 -2.77 2.23 8.40
C LEU A 113 -3.75 2.02 9.57
N LYS A 114 -3.51 2.71 10.70
CA LYS A 114 -4.41 2.65 11.87
C LYS A 114 -5.83 3.11 11.54
N ILE A 115 -5.95 4.15 10.72
CA ILE A 115 -7.23 4.65 10.21
C ILE A 115 -7.93 3.58 9.35
N LEU A 116 -7.21 2.97 8.40
CA LEU A 116 -7.78 1.96 7.51
C LEU A 116 -8.24 0.70 8.26
N LEU A 117 -7.48 0.30 9.27
CA LEU A 117 -7.75 -0.88 10.09
C LEU A 117 -8.75 -0.61 11.23
N GLU A 118 -9.13 0.63 11.51
CA GLU A 118 -10.05 0.94 12.62
C GLU A 118 -11.37 0.16 12.47
N ASP A 119 -11.77 -0.53 13.55
CA ASP A 119 -12.96 -1.40 13.63
C ASP A 119 -13.07 -2.54 12.60
N LYS A 120 -12.00 -2.81 11.81
CA LYS A 120 -11.99 -3.90 10.82
C LYS A 120 -11.79 -5.27 11.47
N LYS A 121 -12.90 -5.90 11.84
CA LYS A 121 -12.88 -7.28 12.36
C LYS A 121 -12.89 -8.32 11.25
N THR A 122 -12.29 -9.47 11.51
CA THR A 122 -12.38 -10.67 10.66
C THR A 122 -12.88 -11.84 11.50
N GLU A 123 -13.84 -12.58 10.97
CA GLU A 123 -14.47 -13.70 11.68
C GLU A 123 -13.56 -14.94 11.77
N ASN A 124 -12.62 -15.08 10.83
CA ASN A 124 -11.69 -16.19 10.74
C ASN A 124 -10.32 -15.73 10.24
N LEU A 125 -9.33 -16.61 10.32
CA LEU A 125 -7.97 -16.35 9.84
C LEU A 125 -7.82 -16.45 8.31
N ALA A 126 -8.80 -16.97 7.57
CA ALA A 126 -8.70 -17.09 6.12
C ALA A 126 -8.64 -15.71 5.45
N THR A 127 -9.49 -14.78 5.89
CA THR A 127 -9.52 -13.40 5.38
C THR A 127 -8.18 -12.66 5.57
N PRO A 128 -7.60 -12.58 6.78
CA PRO A 128 -6.29 -11.99 6.99
C PRO A 128 -5.18 -12.65 6.17
N LYS A 129 -5.19 -13.99 6.02
CA LYS A 129 -4.19 -14.70 5.21
C LYS A 129 -4.24 -14.27 3.75
N ILE A 130 -5.45 -14.15 3.18
CA ILE A 130 -5.64 -13.69 1.80
C ILE A 130 -5.15 -12.25 1.65
N ILE A 131 -5.49 -11.36 2.59
CA ILE A 131 -5.06 -9.96 2.58
C ILE A 131 -3.54 -9.87 2.63
N ILE A 132 -2.89 -10.50 3.62
CA ILE A 132 -1.43 -10.47 3.80
C ILE A 132 -0.71 -11.07 2.59
N PHE A 133 -1.18 -12.21 2.08
CA PHE A 133 -0.56 -12.83 0.91
C PHE A 133 -0.65 -11.91 -0.31
N GLN A 134 -1.79 -11.26 -0.53
CA GLN A 134 -1.94 -10.34 -1.65
C GLN A 134 -1.04 -9.11 -1.49
N LEU A 135 -0.93 -8.56 -0.28
CA LEU A 135 -0.03 -7.45 0.03
C LEU A 135 1.45 -7.81 -0.21
N PHE A 136 1.88 -9.04 0.11
CA PHE A 136 3.23 -9.49 -0.23
C PHE A 136 3.48 -9.51 -1.73
N LEU A 137 2.50 -9.92 -2.54
CA LEU A 137 2.65 -9.91 -3.99
C LEU A 137 2.75 -8.51 -4.57
N VAL A 138 2.10 -7.52 -3.95
CA VAL A 138 2.27 -6.11 -4.29
C VAL A 138 3.67 -5.63 -3.89
N ALA A 139 4.06 -5.86 -2.63
CA ALA A 139 5.36 -5.45 -2.08
C ALA A 139 6.57 -6.09 -2.77
N LEU A 140 6.39 -7.21 -3.47
CA LEU A 140 7.45 -7.91 -4.19
C LEU A 140 7.50 -7.53 -5.67
N ARG A 141 6.64 -6.62 -6.12
CA ARG A 141 6.45 -6.30 -7.55
C ARG A 141 7.68 -5.67 -8.18
N ASP A 142 8.38 -4.83 -7.44
CA ASP A 142 9.66 -4.22 -7.82
C ASP A 142 10.87 -5.15 -7.55
N GLY A 143 10.62 -6.32 -6.97
CA GLY A 143 11.59 -7.36 -6.66
C GLY A 143 12.04 -7.43 -5.20
N GLN A 144 11.68 -6.47 -4.34
CA GLN A 144 12.12 -6.47 -2.93
C GLN A 144 11.13 -5.74 -2.02
N ILE A 145 10.92 -6.27 -0.82
CA ILE A 145 10.10 -5.56 0.18
C ILE A 145 10.97 -4.51 0.88
N SER A 146 10.59 -3.24 0.75
CA SER A 146 11.27 -2.13 1.41
C SER A 146 11.08 -2.15 2.92
N SER A 147 11.94 -1.43 3.65
CA SER A 147 11.82 -1.34 5.12
C SER A 147 10.51 -0.72 5.60
N ILE A 148 9.91 0.16 4.78
CA ILE A 148 8.64 0.84 5.11
C ILE A 148 7.49 -0.13 4.91
N GLU A 149 7.44 -0.80 3.76
CA GLU A 149 6.44 -1.83 3.47
C GLU A 149 6.49 -2.97 4.48
N TRP A 150 7.69 -3.44 4.82
CA TRP A 150 7.89 -4.49 5.83
C TRP A 150 7.29 -4.09 7.18
N MET A 151 7.49 -2.84 7.60
CA MET A 151 6.89 -2.34 8.83
C MET A 151 5.36 -2.32 8.76
N LEU A 152 4.78 -1.88 7.65
CA LEU A 152 3.33 -1.89 7.45
C LEU A 152 2.77 -3.31 7.46
N LEU A 153 3.43 -4.26 6.78
CA LEU A 153 3.06 -5.67 6.75
C LEU A 153 3.07 -6.30 8.15
N LYS A 154 4.09 -5.98 8.97
CA LYS A 154 4.15 -6.43 10.37
C LYS A 154 3.06 -5.80 11.23
N ASP A 155 2.75 -4.52 11.05
CA ASP A 155 1.64 -3.87 11.76
C ASP A 155 0.29 -4.50 11.38
N ILE A 156 0.07 -4.81 10.11
CA ILE A 156 -1.12 -5.54 9.61
C ILE A 156 -1.20 -6.94 10.22
N GLN A 157 -0.08 -7.67 10.26
CA GLN A 157 0.01 -8.98 10.88
C GLN A 157 -0.41 -8.93 12.36
N LEU A 158 0.14 -7.96 13.11
CA LEU A 158 -0.15 -7.76 14.52
C LEU A 158 -1.63 -7.42 14.73
N TYR A 159 -2.19 -6.54 13.90
CA TYR A 159 -3.58 -6.14 13.98
C TYR A 159 -4.54 -7.33 13.80
N PHE A 160 -4.32 -8.15 12.77
CA PHE A 160 -5.14 -9.34 12.52
C PHE A 160 -4.75 -10.56 13.37
N LYS A 161 -3.73 -10.43 14.24
CA LYS A 161 -3.23 -11.48 15.12
C LYS A 161 -2.83 -12.75 14.34
N VAL A 162 -2.21 -12.56 13.17
CA VAL A 162 -1.71 -13.68 12.37
C VAL A 162 -0.43 -14.21 13.02
N PRO A 163 -0.36 -15.51 13.37
CA PRO A 163 0.84 -16.10 13.97
C PRO A 163 2.08 -15.92 13.09
N ASP A 164 3.25 -15.72 13.70
CA ASP A 164 4.51 -15.48 12.97
C ASP A 164 4.86 -16.62 12.00
N PHE A 165 4.59 -17.87 12.35
CA PHE A 165 4.85 -19.01 11.45
C PHE A 165 3.97 -18.95 10.20
N ILE A 166 2.71 -18.51 10.33
CA ILE A 166 1.81 -18.34 9.18
C ILE A 166 2.28 -17.17 8.32
N PHE A 167 2.63 -16.04 8.95
CA PHE A 167 3.12 -14.87 8.22
C PHE A 167 4.38 -15.20 7.41
N LYS A 168 5.32 -15.92 8.03
CA LYS A 168 6.53 -16.40 7.36
C LYS A 168 6.22 -17.37 6.23
N ASP A 169 5.38 -18.38 6.47
CA ASP A 169 4.99 -19.33 5.42
C ASP A 169 4.33 -18.62 4.24
N LEU A 170 3.52 -17.59 4.47
CA LEU A 170 2.91 -16.78 3.40
C LEU A 170 3.95 -15.96 2.63
N LEU A 171 4.94 -15.38 3.32
CA LEU A 171 6.04 -14.67 2.69
C LEU A 171 6.86 -15.59 1.80
N ASP A 172 7.31 -16.72 2.33
CA ASP A 172 8.13 -17.71 1.61
C ASP A 172 7.39 -18.14 0.32
N ARG A 173 6.07 -18.34 0.39
CA ARG A 173 5.24 -18.69 -0.78
C ARG A 173 5.08 -17.53 -1.77
N ALA A 174 5.01 -16.29 -1.30
CA ALA A 174 4.92 -15.12 -2.16
C ALA A 174 6.24 -14.88 -2.90
N GLU A 175 7.38 -15.06 -2.23
CA GLU A 175 8.72 -14.98 -2.83
C GLU A 175 8.94 -16.07 -3.88
N GLU A 176 8.56 -17.33 -3.59
CA GLU A 176 8.59 -18.44 -4.55
C GLU A 176 7.75 -18.10 -5.79
N LEU A 177 6.52 -17.63 -5.60
CA LEU A 177 5.63 -17.27 -6.71
C LEU A 177 6.20 -16.11 -7.54
N ASN A 178 6.72 -15.07 -6.90
CA ASN A 178 7.31 -13.93 -7.59
C ASN A 178 8.52 -14.37 -8.43
N SER A 179 9.37 -15.23 -7.88
CA SER A 179 10.51 -15.81 -8.60
C SER A 179 10.09 -16.57 -9.85
N GLU A 180 9.07 -17.42 -9.76
CA GLU A 180 8.56 -18.18 -10.91
C GLU A 180 7.91 -17.28 -11.98
N VAL A 181 7.20 -16.22 -11.56
CA VAL A 181 6.65 -15.22 -12.47
C VAL A 181 7.77 -14.49 -13.20
N SER A 182 8.81 -14.02 -12.50
CA SER A 182 9.96 -13.34 -13.11
C SER A 182 10.71 -14.22 -14.11
N LYS A 183 10.92 -15.51 -13.78
CA LYS A 183 11.50 -16.49 -14.71
C LYS A 183 10.65 -16.66 -15.96
N THR A 184 9.33 -16.78 -15.78
CA THR A 184 8.38 -16.93 -16.89
C THR A 184 8.39 -15.71 -17.81
N LEU A 185 8.38 -14.50 -17.25
CA LEU A 185 8.47 -13.26 -18.04
C LEU A 185 9.80 -13.19 -18.80
N SER A 186 10.91 -13.60 -18.17
CA SER A 186 12.21 -13.65 -18.84
C SER A 186 12.19 -14.57 -20.05
N LEU A 187 11.55 -15.74 -19.95
CA LEU A 187 11.36 -16.68 -21.07
C LEU A 187 10.46 -16.15 -22.19
N ILE A 188 9.52 -15.25 -21.88
CA ILE A 188 8.59 -14.67 -22.87
C ILE A 188 9.23 -13.50 -23.63
N ILE A 189 10.11 -12.76 -22.98
CA ILE A 189 10.75 -11.55 -23.52
C ILE A 189 12.01 -11.89 -24.33
N GLU A 190 12.61 -13.05 -24.09
CA GLU A 190 13.69 -13.63 -24.93
C GLU A 190 13.18 -14.06 -26.32
#